data_AF-A0A2L2YKX4-F1
#
_entry.id   AF-A0A2L2YKX4-F1
#
_cell.length_a   1.000
_cell.length_b   1.000
_cell.length_c   1.000
_cell.angle_alpha   90.00
_cell.angle_beta   90.00
_cell.angle_gamma   90.00
#
_symmetry.space_group_name_H-M   'P 1'
#
loop_
_entity.id
_entity.type
_entity.pdbx_description
1 polymer ?
#
loop_
_entity_poly.entity_id
_entity_poly.type
_entity_poly.pdbx_seq_one_letter_code
_entity_poly.pdbx_strand_id
1 'polypeptide(L)'
;EYKKYSKRKEVAHQLGRNMLILGFLNLTLSPFIIVWRIISYIYTYSGSLRYEPSVFGTRKWSPYARVYLRHFNELDHELNARLGRAYKPAKEYMKSFSNPLVAIIANFLRSGFGFVAVFFLAWGIFKEPLFQIESTLLIITVASLAFCALSALIPDENAVFYPQHLMQRMVADIHYVPDHFKTLAHTSNVRDEFSHLFQYHITFVLEDVVGPLATAYILLVQLRPRTLEIVDFFRCFTVDVAGVGDVCSFALMDVSKHGNQQWVGPGHTKTDQVQQAEDGKTELSLIHFKMMNPHWVPPDPSNRFFDEFKEQVITARAAPGQMNAYYSSLNSLTTMGSKYASLVNSIHQSQHLPAGSTSMTLSSYNKDHLRMKGGLSHAEGPPYLVQDALPSLTTNEIDVHSVQELNPMELRAADMSLSALFLHEVHDRYIDSARTQNNQSQPILQNVENGNEEDPLLDIRRANYVN
;
A
#
# COMPACT_ATOMS: atom_id res chain seq x y z
N GLU A 1 1.05 31.30 -19.49
CA GLU A 1 0.74 32.33 -18.47
C GLU A 1 1.11 31.90 -17.06
N TYR A 2 0.79 30.66 -16.66
CA TYR A 2 1.14 30.04 -15.37
C TYR A 2 2.62 30.11 -14.97
N LYS A 3 3.56 30.11 -15.93
CA LYS A 3 5.01 30.27 -15.66
C LYS A 3 5.41 31.68 -15.18
N LYS A 4 4.61 32.73 -15.45
CA LYS A 4 4.96 34.13 -15.13
C LYS A 4 4.55 34.49 -13.70
N TYR A 5 5.51 34.88 -12.86
CA TYR A 5 5.23 35.25 -11.46
C TYR A 5 4.26 36.44 -11.33
N SER A 6 4.40 37.46 -12.18
CA SER A 6 3.57 38.67 -12.13
C SER A 6 2.07 38.40 -12.31
N LYS A 7 1.70 37.37 -13.06
CA LYS A 7 0.30 36.98 -13.33
C LYS A 7 -0.28 35.98 -12.33
N ARG A 8 0.46 35.56 -11.29
CA ARG A 8 0.05 34.53 -10.32
C ARG A 8 -1.35 34.78 -9.75
N LYS A 9 -1.60 35.99 -9.24
CA LYS A 9 -2.87 36.35 -8.59
C LYS A 9 -4.04 36.38 -9.57
N GLU A 10 -3.79 36.89 -10.78
CA GLU A 10 -4.79 36.95 -11.86
C GLU A 10 -5.22 35.54 -12.29
N VAL A 11 -4.24 34.67 -12.54
CA VAL A 11 -4.48 33.26 -12.92
C VAL A 11 -5.16 32.47 -11.80
N ALA A 12 -4.75 32.67 -10.54
CA ALA A 12 -5.42 32.06 -9.40
C ALA A 12 -6.88 32.50 -9.26
N HIS A 13 -7.16 33.79 -9.48
CA HIS A 13 -8.53 34.31 -9.47
C HIS A 13 -9.38 33.72 -10.62
N GLN A 14 -8.80 33.60 -11.81
CA GLN A 14 -9.46 32.96 -12.95
C GLN A 14 -9.75 31.48 -12.68
N LEU A 15 -8.78 30.74 -12.12
CA LEU A 15 -8.97 29.35 -11.71
C LEU A 15 -10.09 29.21 -10.67
N GLY A 16 -10.12 30.08 -9.67
CA GLY A 16 -11.18 30.10 -8.66
C GLY A 16 -12.56 30.42 -9.22
N ARG A 17 -12.65 31.32 -10.22
CA ARG A 17 -13.90 31.58 -10.94
C ARG A 17 -14.37 30.36 -11.74
N ASN A 18 -13.44 29.67 -12.41
CA ASN A 18 -13.76 28.46 -13.17
C ASN A 18 -14.22 27.33 -12.23
N MET A 19 -13.55 27.12 -11.09
CA MET A 19 -13.97 26.15 -10.06
C MET A 19 -15.36 26.47 -9.50
N LEU A 20 -15.70 27.75 -9.32
CA LEU A 20 -17.03 28.17 -8.89
C LEU A 20 -18.09 27.79 -9.94
N ILE A 21 -17.86 28.13 -11.20
CA ILE A 21 -18.79 27.81 -12.31
C ILE A 21 -18.96 26.29 -12.43
N LEU A 22 -17.85 25.54 -12.43
CA LEU A 22 -17.88 24.07 -12.49
C LEU A 22 -18.56 23.44 -11.28
N GLY A 23 -18.35 24.00 -10.08
CA GLY A 23 -19.00 23.55 -8.85
C GLY A 23 -20.52 23.73 -8.88
N PHE A 24 -21.01 24.90 -9.32
CA PHE A 24 -22.45 25.14 -9.50
C PHE A 24 -23.07 24.27 -10.59
N LEU A 25 -22.35 24.08 -11.70
CA LEU A 25 -22.79 23.20 -12.78
C LEU A 25 -22.91 21.75 -12.28
N ASN A 26 -21.90 21.26 -11.54
CA ASN A 26 -21.93 19.92 -10.95
C ASN A 26 -23.08 19.78 -9.95
N LEU A 27 -23.27 20.77 -9.07
CA LEU A 27 -24.37 20.76 -8.10
C LEU A 27 -25.74 20.68 -8.80
N THR A 28 -25.93 21.45 -9.88
CA THR A 28 -27.18 21.47 -10.66
C THR A 28 -27.43 20.15 -11.37
N LEU A 29 -26.37 19.50 -11.90
CA LEU A 29 -26.46 18.21 -12.59
C LEU A 29 -26.48 17.01 -11.63
N SER A 30 -26.07 17.18 -10.38
CA SER A 30 -25.93 16.12 -9.38
C SER A 30 -27.16 15.21 -9.24
N PRO A 31 -28.43 15.68 -9.17
CA PRO A 31 -29.57 14.77 -9.04
C PRO A 31 -29.69 13.78 -10.22
N PHE A 32 -29.41 14.24 -11.45
CA PHE A 32 -29.45 13.38 -12.64
C PHE A 32 -28.31 12.36 -12.63
N ILE A 33 -27.10 12.78 -12.23
CA ILE A 33 -25.93 11.90 -12.14
C ILE A 33 -26.17 10.82 -11.08
N ILE A 34 -26.72 11.17 -9.92
CA ILE A 34 -27.01 10.23 -8.82
C ILE A 34 -28.03 9.18 -9.27
N VAL A 35 -29.13 9.59 -9.90
CA VAL A 35 -30.14 8.66 -10.43
C VAL A 35 -29.53 7.70 -11.44
N TRP A 36 -28.72 8.21 -12.38
CA TRP A 36 -28.02 7.38 -13.36
C TRP A 36 -27.05 6.39 -12.69
N ARG A 37 -26.30 6.83 -11.68
CA ARG A 37 -25.38 5.98 -10.91
C ARG A 37 -26.12 4.86 -10.19
N ILE A 38 -27.22 5.16 -9.51
CA ILE A 38 -28.04 4.16 -8.82
C ILE A 38 -28.54 3.10 -9.81
N ILE A 39 -29.09 3.52 -10.96
CA ILE A 39 -29.57 2.59 -11.99
C ILE A 39 -28.43 1.72 -12.52
N SER A 40 -27.27 2.32 -12.79
CA SER A 40 -26.09 1.61 -13.28
C SER A 40 -25.61 0.55 -12.28
N TYR A 41 -25.53 0.90 -10.99
CA TYR A 41 -25.14 -0.04 -9.94
C TYR A 41 -26.15 -1.17 -9.78
N ILE A 42 -27.46 -0.89 -9.80
CA ILE A 42 -28.49 -1.94 -9.76
C ILE A 42 -28.31 -2.89 -10.95
N TYR A 43 -28.09 -2.35 -12.16
CA TYR A 43 -27.90 -3.16 -13.36
C TYR A 43 -26.64 -4.04 -13.27
N THR A 44 -25.48 -3.44 -12.99
CA THR A 44 -24.18 -4.15 -12.93
C THR A 44 -24.15 -5.21 -11.83
N TYR A 45 -24.74 -4.94 -10.67
CA TYR A 45 -24.66 -5.83 -9.51
C TYR A 45 -25.89 -6.70 -9.30
N SER A 46 -26.94 -6.58 -10.12
CA SER A 46 -28.15 -7.43 -10.03
C SER A 46 -27.82 -8.92 -10.05
N GLY A 47 -26.89 -9.34 -10.91
CA GLY A 47 -26.40 -10.72 -10.96
C GLY A 47 -25.65 -11.11 -9.70
N SER A 48 -24.63 -10.34 -9.31
CA SER A 48 -23.83 -10.64 -8.10
C SER A 48 -24.67 -10.64 -6.82
N LEU A 49 -25.65 -9.74 -6.69
CA LEU A 49 -26.54 -9.70 -5.53
C LEU A 49 -27.39 -10.97 -5.40
N ARG A 50 -27.77 -11.59 -6.53
CA ARG A 50 -28.57 -12.82 -6.55
C ARG A 50 -27.76 -14.07 -6.25
N TYR A 51 -26.53 -14.15 -6.77
CA TYR A 51 -25.72 -15.37 -6.69
C TYR A 51 -24.70 -15.35 -5.54
N GLU A 52 -24.05 -14.20 -5.29
CA GLU A 52 -22.97 -14.05 -4.32
C GLU A 52 -23.05 -12.70 -3.58
N PRO A 53 -23.98 -12.55 -2.61
CA PRO A 53 -24.12 -11.30 -1.86
C PRO A 53 -22.88 -10.97 -1.01
N SER A 54 -22.02 -11.97 -0.74
CA SER A 54 -20.75 -11.80 -0.03
C SER A 54 -19.76 -10.88 -0.74
N VAL A 55 -19.94 -10.63 -2.06
CA VAL A 55 -19.10 -9.70 -2.84
C VAL A 55 -19.11 -8.29 -2.24
N PHE A 56 -20.24 -7.84 -1.69
CA PHE A 56 -20.32 -6.51 -1.04
C PHE A 56 -19.54 -6.43 0.28
N GLY A 57 -19.36 -7.56 0.96
CA GLY A 57 -18.52 -7.69 2.15
C GLY A 57 -17.04 -7.85 1.85
N THR A 58 -16.67 -8.04 0.58
CA THR A 58 -15.26 -8.00 0.18
C THR A 58 -14.71 -6.58 0.25
N ARG A 59 -13.40 -6.48 0.37
CA ARG A 59 -12.67 -5.21 0.37
C ARG A 59 -12.00 -5.01 -0.97
N LYS A 60 -11.66 -3.77 -1.28
CA LYS A 60 -10.87 -3.41 -2.45
C LYS A 60 -10.00 -2.20 -2.17
N TRP A 61 -8.96 -2.04 -2.97
CA TRP A 61 -8.13 -0.83 -2.95
C TRP A 61 -8.97 0.38 -3.35
N SER A 62 -8.96 1.40 -2.51
CA SER A 62 -9.70 2.64 -2.75
C SER A 62 -9.07 3.43 -3.92
N PRO A 63 -9.85 4.28 -4.61
CA PRO A 63 -9.27 5.20 -5.60
C PRO A 63 -8.17 6.09 -5.01
N TYR A 64 -8.32 6.47 -3.74
CA TYR A 64 -7.30 7.18 -2.98
C TYR A 64 -6.01 6.35 -2.86
N ALA A 65 -6.09 5.09 -2.43
CA ALA A 65 -4.93 4.21 -2.34
C ALA A 65 -4.20 4.07 -3.68
N ARG A 66 -4.93 4.00 -4.79
CA ARG A 66 -4.34 3.90 -6.12
C ARG A 66 -3.51 5.13 -6.52
N VAL A 67 -3.79 6.31 -5.95
CA VAL A 67 -2.99 7.53 -6.20
C VAL A 67 -1.87 7.66 -5.17
N TYR A 68 -2.18 7.40 -3.90
CA TYR A 68 -1.21 7.45 -2.81
C TYR A 68 -0.05 6.48 -3.03
N LEU A 69 -0.37 5.21 -3.29
CA LEU A 69 0.60 4.12 -3.44
C LEU A 69 1.32 4.13 -4.81
N ARG A 70 0.90 4.94 -5.78
CA ARG A 70 1.48 4.96 -7.14
C ARG A 70 2.84 5.67 -7.15
N HIS A 71 3.85 5.04 -7.75
CA HIS A 71 5.15 5.66 -7.99
C HIS A 71 5.08 6.70 -9.10
N PHE A 72 6.10 7.56 -9.18
CA PHE A 72 6.28 8.40 -10.37
C PHE A 72 6.60 7.54 -11.59
N ASN A 73 6.04 7.89 -12.75
CA ASN A 73 6.19 7.17 -14.03
C ASN A 73 5.80 5.68 -14.01
N GLU A 74 4.97 5.23 -13.07
CA GLU A 74 4.43 3.86 -13.05
C GLU A 74 3.19 3.74 -13.95
N LEU A 75 3.15 2.69 -14.78
CA LEU A 75 2.02 2.41 -15.67
C LEU A 75 0.88 1.72 -14.92
N ASP A 76 -0.35 1.85 -15.43
CA ASP A 76 -1.54 1.35 -14.73
C ASP A 76 -1.53 -0.17 -14.53
N HIS A 77 -0.96 -0.93 -15.47
CA HIS A 77 -0.85 -2.39 -15.35
C HIS A 77 0.21 -2.82 -14.31
N GLU A 78 1.29 -2.06 -14.16
CA GLU A 78 2.32 -2.30 -13.13
C GLU A 78 1.73 -2.09 -11.73
N LEU A 79 1.03 -0.97 -11.55
CA LEU A 79 0.29 -0.67 -10.32
C LEU A 79 -0.76 -1.74 -10.02
N ASN A 80 -1.53 -2.16 -11.02
CA ASN A 80 -2.55 -3.20 -10.85
C ASN A 80 -1.94 -4.55 -10.47
N ALA A 81 -0.81 -4.94 -11.09
CA ALA A 81 -0.12 -6.18 -10.75
C ALA A 81 0.37 -6.14 -9.29
N ARG A 82 0.92 -5.01 -8.85
CA ARG A 82 1.42 -4.80 -7.50
C ARG A 82 0.32 -4.82 -6.44
N LEU A 83 -0.75 -4.04 -6.65
CA LEU A 83 -1.93 -4.06 -5.77
C LEU A 83 -2.66 -5.42 -5.79
N GLY A 84 -2.61 -6.14 -6.91
CA GLY A 84 -3.12 -7.50 -7.04
C GLY A 84 -2.38 -8.50 -6.14
N ARG A 85 -1.04 -8.43 -6.11
CA ARG A 85 -0.21 -9.25 -5.19
C ARG A 85 -0.47 -8.92 -3.73
N ALA A 86 -0.55 -7.62 -3.40
CA ALA A 86 -0.83 -7.15 -2.05
C ALA A 86 -2.27 -7.45 -1.55
N TYR A 87 -3.21 -7.81 -2.43
CA TYR A 87 -4.61 -8.00 -2.07
C TYR A 87 -4.84 -9.10 -1.03
N LYS A 88 -4.20 -10.26 -1.22
CA LYS A 88 -4.34 -11.39 -0.30
C LYS A 88 -3.82 -11.08 1.12
N PRO A 89 -2.57 -10.61 1.30
CA PRO A 89 -2.08 -10.26 2.63
C PRO A 89 -2.88 -9.11 3.26
N ALA A 90 -3.32 -8.11 2.49
CA ALA A 90 -4.19 -7.03 3.00
C ALA A 90 -5.54 -7.55 3.51
N LYS A 91 -6.15 -8.51 2.81
CA LYS A 91 -7.40 -9.15 3.22
C LYS A 91 -7.22 -9.97 4.49
N GLU A 92 -6.14 -10.74 4.59
CA GLU A 92 -5.81 -11.52 5.79
C GLU A 92 -5.54 -10.60 7.00
N TYR A 93 -4.80 -9.50 6.78
CA TYR A 93 -4.57 -8.47 7.80
C TYR A 93 -5.88 -7.92 8.34
N MET A 94 -6.78 -7.45 7.46
CA MET A 94 -8.07 -6.90 7.90
C MET A 94 -8.97 -7.94 8.59
N LYS A 95 -8.90 -9.21 8.18
CA LYS A 95 -9.67 -10.29 8.81
C LYS A 95 -9.17 -10.61 10.22
N SER A 96 -7.88 -10.40 10.50
CA SER A 96 -7.30 -10.66 11.83
C SER A 96 -7.88 -9.76 12.93
N PHE A 97 -8.40 -8.59 12.57
CA PHE A 97 -9.07 -7.66 13.49
C PHE A 97 -10.56 -7.97 13.57
N SER A 98 -10.93 -8.90 14.45
CA SER A 98 -12.32 -9.16 14.78
C SER A 98 -12.77 -8.32 15.99
N ASN A 99 -14.03 -7.88 15.97
CA ASN A 99 -14.62 -7.22 17.14
C ASN A 99 -15.29 -8.28 18.02
N PRO A 100 -14.83 -8.50 19.27
CA PRO A 100 -15.38 -9.53 20.15
C PRO A 100 -16.86 -9.30 20.47
N LEU A 101 -17.31 -8.04 20.56
CA LEU A 101 -18.72 -7.74 20.83
C LEU A 101 -19.62 -8.17 19.68
N VAL A 102 -19.19 -7.91 18.44
CA VAL A 102 -19.92 -8.36 17.24
C VAL A 102 -19.98 -9.88 17.21
N ALA A 103 -18.89 -10.57 17.54
CA ALA A 103 -18.85 -12.03 17.58
C ALA A 103 -19.79 -12.63 18.65
N ILE A 104 -19.85 -12.03 19.85
CA ILE A 104 -20.75 -12.46 20.93
C ILE A 104 -22.21 -12.27 20.52
N ILE A 105 -22.56 -11.08 20.02
CA ILE A 105 -23.93 -10.76 19.57
C ILE A 105 -24.32 -11.67 18.40
N ALA A 106 -23.43 -11.87 17.43
CA ALA A 106 -23.66 -12.75 16.29
C ALA A 106 -23.89 -14.19 16.74
N ASN A 107 -23.12 -14.72 17.69
CA ASN A 107 -23.31 -16.06 18.22
C ASN A 107 -24.63 -16.23 18.98
N PHE A 108 -25.02 -15.25 19.80
CA PHE A 108 -26.29 -15.26 20.51
C PHE A 108 -27.48 -15.28 19.53
N LEU A 109 -27.50 -14.33 18.59
CA LEU A 109 -28.56 -14.23 17.59
C LEU A 109 -28.59 -15.45 16.67
N ARG A 110 -27.42 -15.93 16.22
CA ARG A 110 -27.31 -17.12 15.35
C ARG A 110 -27.93 -18.34 16.02
N SER A 111 -27.64 -18.53 17.31
CA SER A 111 -28.21 -19.64 18.09
C SER A 111 -29.73 -19.52 18.22
N GLY A 112 -30.24 -18.30 18.43
CA GLY A 112 -31.69 -18.03 18.46
C GLY A 112 -32.39 -18.34 17.14
N PHE A 113 -31.90 -17.80 16.02
CA PHE A 113 -32.48 -18.08 14.69
C PHE A 113 -32.32 -19.55 14.29
N GLY A 114 -31.19 -20.17 14.65
CA GLY A 114 -30.96 -21.61 14.44
C GLY A 114 -31.96 -22.46 15.21
N PHE A 115 -32.24 -22.14 16.47
CA PHE A 115 -33.25 -22.83 17.27
C PHE A 115 -34.63 -22.75 16.63
N VAL A 116 -35.07 -21.55 16.22
CA VAL A 116 -36.36 -21.34 15.54
C VAL A 116 -36.43 -22.16 14.25
N ALA A 117 -35.40 -22.10 13.40
CA ALA A 117 -35.37 -22.84 12.14
C ALA A 117 -35.45 -24.36 12.36
N VAL A 118 -34.64 -24.91 13.27
CA VAL A 118 -34.62 -26.35 13.59
C VAL A 118 -35.93 -26.80 14.24
N PHE A 119 -36.49 -26.00 15.15
CA PHE A 119 -37.75 -26.31 15.82
C PHE A 119 -38.90 -26.45 14.82
N PHE A 120 -39.10 -25.45 13.94
CA PHE A 120 -40.17 -25.50 12.95
C PHE A 120 -39.94 -26.61 11.91
N LEU A 121 -38.69 -26.86 11.52
CA LEU A 121 -38.35 -27.93 10.59
C LEU A 121 -38.61 -29.32 11.21
N ALA A 122 -38.21 -29.55 12.46
CA ALA A 122 -38.48 -30.78 13.20
C ALA A 122 -39.98 -30.98 13.42
N TRP A 123 -40.71 -29.94 13.83
CA TRP A 123 -42.16 -30.00 14.02
C TRP A 123 -42.91 -30.28 12.70
N GLY A 124 -42.44 -29.70 11.60
CA GLY A 124 -42.97 -29.97 10.26
C GLY A 124 -42.81 -31.43 9.84
N ILE A 125 -41.70 -32.09 10.21
CA ILE A 125 -41.50 -33.53 9.96
C ILE A 125 -42.52 -34.39 10.74
N PHE A 126 -42.85 -34.01 11.98
CA PHE A 126 -43.87 -34.73 12.77
C PHE A 126 -45.31 -34.44 12.32
N LYS A 127 -45.57 -33.27 11.74
CA LYS A 127 -46.89 -32.80 11.31
C LYS A 127 -46.80 -32.11 9.95
N GLU A 128 -46.93 -32.91 8.89
CA GLU A 128 -46.95 -32.44 7.49
C GLU A 128 -47.86 -31.22 7.20
N PRO A 129 -49.09 -31.07 7.76
CA PRO A 129 -49.93 -29.90 7.46
C PRO A 129 -49.34 -28.57 7.96
N LEU A 130 -48.29 -28.59 8.79
CA LEU A 130 -47.63 -27.37 9.23
C LEU A 130 -46.94 -26.61 8.08
N PHE A 131 -46.46 -27.34 7.05
CA PHE A 131 -45.86 -26.75 5.86
C PHE A 131 -46.89 -26.10 4.92
N GLN A 132 -48.17 -26.43 5.06
CA GLN A 132 -49.27 -25.83 4.29
C GLN A 132 -49.69 -24.46 4.84
N ILE A 133 -49.27 -24.13 6.07
CA ILE A 133 -49.48 -22.80 6.65
C ILE A 133 -48.53 -21.83 5.95
N GLU A 134 -49.11 -20.80 5.33
CA GLU A 134 -48.41 -19.82 4.47
C GLU A 134 -47.18 -19.19 5.14
N SER A 135 -47.28 -18.90 6.45
CA SER A 135 -46.19 -18.24 7.19
C SER A 135 -45.08 -19.19 7.65
N THR A 136 -45.31 -20.50 7.77
CA THR A 136 -44.32 -21.43 8.32
C THR A 136 -43.06 -21.49 7.44
N LEU A 137 -43.23 -21.63 6.12
CA LEU A 137 -42.11 -21.68 5.18
C LEU A 137 -41.35 -20.35 5.12
N LEU A 138 -42.06 -19.23 5.23
CA LEU A 138 -41.46 -17.91 5.30
C LEU A 138 -40.61 -17.75 6.57
N ILE A 139 -41.13 -18.17 7.73
CA ILE A 139 -40.40 -18.13 9.01
C ILE A 139 -39.13 -19.00 8.92
N ILE A 140 -39.23 -20.22 8.40
CA ILE A 140 -38.06 -21.11 8.24
C ILE A 140 -37.02 -20.47 7.31
N THR A 141 -37.45 -19.88 6.19
CA THR A 141 -36.56 -19.29 5.20
C THR A 141 -35.86 -18.04 5.76
N VAL A 142 -36.61 -17.15 6.42
CA VAL A 142 -36.05 -15.94 7.05
C VAL A 142 -35.11 -16.32 8.20
N ALA A 143 -35.49 -17.26 9.06
CA ALA A 143 -34.65 -17.73 10.16
C ALA A 143 -33.36 -18.40 9.64
N SER A 144 -33.45 -19.22 8.59
CA SER A 144 -32.28 -19.86 7.97
C SER A 144 -31.37 -18.84 7.28
N LEU A 145 -31.93 -17.86 6.59
CA LEU A 145 -31.16 -16.78 5.97
C LEU A 145 -30.43 -15.94 7.02
N ALA A 146 -31.12 -15.58 8.11
CA ALA A 146 -30.52 -14.87 9.23
C ALA A 146 -29.41 -15.70 9.90
N PHE A 147 -29.62 -17.00 10.09
CA PHE A 147 -28.59 -17.93 10.59
C PHE A 147 -27.34 -17.91 9.70
N CYS A 148 -27.51 -18.04 8.38
CA CYS A 148 -26.39 -17.99 7.43
C CYS A 148 -25.67 -16.64 7.45
N ALA A 149 -26.41 -15.53 7.47
CA ALA A 149 -25.84 -14.18 7.52
C ALA A 149 -25.03 -13.94 8.80
N LEU A 150 -25.55 -14.36 9.96
CA LEU A 150 -24.86 -14.23 11.25
C LEU A 150 -23.65 -15.16 11.34
N SER A 151 -23.70 -16.32 10.68
CA SER A 151 -22.54 -17.22 10.58
C SER A 151 -21.37 -16.58 9.83
N ALA A 152 -21.64 -15.71 8.85
CA ALA A 152 -20.60 -14.99 8.12
C ALA A 152 -19.91 -13.87 8.95
N LEU A 153 -20.52 -13.42 10.05
CA LEU A 153 -19.95 -12.42 10.95
C LEU A 153 -19.02 -13.03 12.01
N ILE A 154 -19.10 -14.34 12.22
CA ILE A 154 -18.30 -15.03 13.23
C ILE A 154 -16.89 -15.26 12.67
N PRO A 155 -15.84 -14.80 13.37
CA PRO A 155 -14.47 -15.05 12.95
C PRO A 155 -14.14 -16.54 13.07
N ASP A 156 -13.15 -16.97 12.30
CA ASP A 156 -12.66 -18.35 12.34
C ASP A 156 -11.91 -18.59 13.66
N GLU A 157 -12.29 -19.63 14.41
CA GLU A 157 -11.71 -19.99 15.71
C GLU A 157 -10.24 -20.38 15.60
N ASN A 158 -9.83 -20.92 14.45
CA ASN A 158 -8.45 -21.35 14.20
C ASN A 158 -7.60 -20.27 13.52
N ALA A 159 -8.10 -19.03 13.42
CA ALA A 159 -7.35 -17.94 12.83
C ALA A 159 -6.18 -17.53 13.74
N VAL A 160 -4.96 -17.67 13.23
CA VAL A 160 -3.76 -17.21 13.94
C VAL A 160 -3.64 -15.69 13.83
N PHE A 161 -3.40 -15.02 14.96
CA PHE A 161 -3.22 -13.57 15.02
C PHE A 161 -1.75 -13.17 14.87
N TYR A 162 -1.35 -12.68 13.69
CA TYR A 162 0.01 -12.24 13.38
C TYR A 162 0.04 -10.98 12.49
N PRO A 163 -0.55 -9.86 12.93
CA PRO A 163 -0.73 -8.65 12.11
C PRO A 163 0.59 -8.00 11.67
N GLN A 164 1.63 -8.07 12.51
CA GLN A 164 2.95 -7.50 12.24
C GLN A 164 3.59 -8.06 10.97
N HIS A 165 3.54 -9.38 10.84
CA HIS A 165 4.12 -10.10 9.73
C HIS A 165 3.27 -9.93 8.45
N LEU A 166 1.94 -9.87 8.58
CA LEU A 166 1.05 -9.54 7.46
C LEU A 166 1.30 -8.11 6.94
N MET A 167 1.56 -7.15 7.83
CA MET A 167 1.93 -5.79 7.47
C MET A 167 3.26 -5.75 6.71
N GLN A 168 4.31 -6.42 7.20
CA GLN A 168 5.61 -6.49 6.51
C GLN A 168 5.48 -7.10 5.10
N ARG A 169 4.77 -8.22 4.97
CA ARG A 169 4.46 -8.83 3.68
C ARG A 169 3.71 -7.89 2.75
N MET A 170 2.78 -7.10 3.29
CA MET A 170 2.05 -6.13 2.50
C MET A 170 2.94 -4.97 2.05
N VAL A 171 3.75 -4.38 2.96
CA VAL A 171 4.72 -3.30 2.68
C VAL A 171 5.65 -3.69 1.54
N ALA A 172 6.10 -4.94 1.51
CA ALA A 172 6.96 -5.47 0.46
C ALA A 172 6.33 -5.38 -0.94
N ASP A 173 5.00 -5.49 -1.06
CA ASP A 173 4.30 -5.30 -2.33
C ASP A 173 3.83 -3.84 -2.53
N ILE A 174 3.28 -3.15 -1.52
CA ILE A 174 2.72 -1.80 -1.70
C ILE A 174 3.75 -0.67 -1.66
N HIS A 175 4.95 -0.95 -1.16
CA HIS A 175 6.13 -0.08 -1.01
C HIS A 175 5.95 1.17 -0.14
N TYR A 176 4.76 1.77 -0.07
CA TYR A 176 4.49 3.00 0.67
C TYR A 176 3.57 2.73 1.83
N VAL A 177 4.05 3.05 3.04
CA VAL A 177 3.34 2.91 4.29
C VAL A 177 3.92 3.92 5.30
N PRO A 178 3.09 4.61 6.10
CA PRO A 178 3.57 5.46 7.18
C PRO A 178 4.40 4.69 8.22
N ASP A 179 5.43 5.32 8.80
CA ASP A 179 6.38 4.63 9.70
C ASP A 179 5.72 3.94 10.90
N HIS A 180 4.65 4.53 11.46
CA HIS A 180 3.93 3.97 12.61
C HIS A 180 3.17 2.68 12.29
N PHE A 181 2.83 2.42 11.03
CA PHE A 181 2.09 1.20 10.67
C PHE A 181 2.96 -0.04 10.88
N LYS A 182 4.27 0.06 10.63
CA LYS A 182 5.18 -1.06 10.85
C LYS A 182 5.30 -1.37 12.33
N THR A 183 5.48 -0.38 13.20
CA THR A 183 5.72 -0.61 14.63
C THR A 183 4.44 -0.95 15.40
N LEU A 184 3.31 -0.33 15.04
CA LEU A 184 2.02 -0.45 15.73
C LEU A 184 0.99 -1.26 14.95
N ALA A 185 1.43 -2.19 14.09
CA ALA A 185 0.57 -2.94 13.16
C ALA A 185 -0.59 -3.68 13.84
N HIS A 186 -0.47 -4.01 15.13
CA HIS A 186 -1.48 -4.72 15.94
C HIS A 186 -2.56 -3.80 16.53
N THR A 187 -2.45 -2.48 16.35
CA THR A 187 -3.35 -1.50 16.97
C THR A 187 -4.56 -1.22 16.08
N SER A 188 -5.74 -0.98 16.69
CA SER A 188 -6.95 -0.62 15.95
C SER A 188 -6.83 0.70 15.18
N ASN A 189 -6.04 1.65 15.69
CA ASN A 189 -5.78 2.91 14.99
C ASN A 189 -5.16 2.69 13.60
N VAL A 190 -4.13 1.84 13.51
CA VAL A 190 -3.50 1.47 12.23
C VAL A 190 -4.49 0.74 11.33
N ARG A 191 -5.31 -0.15 11.88
CA ARG A 191 -6.37 -0.83 11.12
C ARG A 191 -7.36 0.16 10.50
N ASP A 192 -7.78 1.18 11.26
CA ASP A 192 -8.75 2.17 10.81
C ASP A 192 -8.16 3.11 9.77
N GLU A 193 -6.92 3.57 9.95
CA GLU A 193 -6.19 4.32 8.92
C GLU A 193 -5.99 3.49 7.65
N PHE A 194 -5.57 2.23 7.78
CA PHE A 194 -5.42 1.31 6.66
C PHE A 194 -6.77 1.02 5.97
N SER A 195 -7.90 1.14 6.68
CA SER A 195 -9.23 0.92 6.11
C SER A 195 -9.61 1.96 5.06
N HIS A 196 -9.03 3.16 5.11
CA HIS A 196 -9.17 4.17 4.06
C HIS A 196 -8.41 3.79 2.78
N LEU A 197 -7.30 3.04 2.89
CA LEU A 197 -6.62 2.50 1.73
C LEU A 197 -7.33 1.26 1.17
N PHE A 198 -7.85 0.41 2.07
CA PHE A 198 -8.46 -0.88 1.74
C PHE A 198 -9.91 -0.98 2.24
N GLN A 199 -10.79 -0.27 1.55
CA GLN A 199 -12.19 -0.07 1.95
C GLN A 199 -13.10 -1.23 1.54
N TYR A 200 -14.25 -1.33 2.21
CA TYR A 200 -15.30 -2.26 1.80
C TYR A 200 -15.89 -1.89 0.44
N HIS A 201 -16.32 -2.90 -0.32
CA HIS A 201 -16.95 -2.69 -1.61
C HIS A 201 -18.24 -1.86 -1.48
N ILE A 202 -19.03 -2.08 -0.42
CA ILE A 202 -20.24 -1.28 -0.17
C ILE A 202 -19.92 0.19 0.11
N THR A 203 -18.86 0.48 0.87
CA THR A 203 -18.41 1.86 1.15
C THR A 203 -18.06 2.57 -0.14
N PHE A 204 -17.36 1.89 -1.06
CA PHE A 204 -17.08 2.46 -2.38
C PHE A 204 -18.35 2.80 -3.16
N VAL A 205 -19.35 1.91 -3.18
CA VAL A 205 -20.59 2.16 -3.92
C VAL A 205 -21.33 3.37 -3.33
N LEU A 206 -21.39 3.47 -1.99
CA LEU A 206 -21.99 4.61 -1.31
C LEU A 206 -21.23 5.92 -1.61
N GLU A 207 -19.90 5.89 -1.58
CA GLU A 207 -19.05 7.04 -1.92
C GLU A 207 -19.25 7.49 -3.36
N ASP A 208 -19.38 6.57 -4.32
CA ASP A 208 -19.61 6.94 -5.73
C ASP A 208 -21.02 7.50 -5.97
N VAL A 209 -22.03 7.01 -5.23
CA VAL A 209 -23.40 7.55 -5.26
C VAL A 209 -23.46 8.96 -4.64
N VAL A 210 -22.77 9.18 -3.52
CA VAL A 210 -22.68 10.51 -2.87
C VAL A 210 -21.68 11.43 -3.59
N GLY A 211 -20.78 10.86 -4.40
CA GLY A 211 -19.66 11.49 -5.07
C GLY A 211 -19.98 12.79 -5.81
N PRO A 212 -21.07 12.90 -6.60
CA PRO A 212 -21.44 14.15 -7.27
C PRO A 212 -21.69 15.30 -6.29
N LEU A 213 -22.38 15.06 -5.16
CA LEU A 213 -22.62 16.07 -4.13
C LEU A 213 -21.32 16.45 -3.41
N ALA A 214 -20.52 15.45 -3.05
CA ALA A 214 -19.22 15.68 -2.43
C ALA A 214 -18.29 16.49 -3.36
N THR A 215 -18.28 16.19 -4.65
CA THR A 215 -17.46 16.90 -5.65
C THR A 215 -17.87 18.36 -5.76
N ALA A 216 -19.17 18.66 -5.82
CA ALA A 216 -19.66 20.03 -5.82
C ALA A 216 -19.25 20.79 -4.54
N TYR A 217 -19.39 20.16 -3.37
CA TYR A 217 -18.96 20.74 -2.10
C TYR A 217 -17.45 21.01 -2.05
N ILE A 218 -16.63 20.04 -2.44
CA ILE A 218 -15.17 20.17 -2.45
C ILE A 218 -14.72 21.30 -3.38
N LEU A 219 -15.30 21.39 -4.60
CA LEU A 219 -14.97 22.46 -5.56
C LEU A 219 -15.34 23.85 -5.05
N LEU A 220 -16.52 24.00 -4.45
CA LEU A 220 -17.05 25.30 -4.00
C LEU A 220 -16.37 25.80 -2.72
N VAL A 221 -16.13 24.91 -1.76
CA VAL A 221 -15.73 25.28 -0.39
C VAL A 221 -14.26 25.01 -0.11
N GLN A 222 -13.75 23.81 -0.47
CA GLN A 222 -12.41 23.39 -0.04
C GLN A 222 -11.31 23.77 -1.03
N LEU A 223 -11.55 23.57 -2.34
CA LEU A 223 -10.52 23.75 -3.36
C LEU A 223 -10.35 25.22 -3.79
N ARG A 224 -11.45 25.97 -3.83
CA ARG A 224 -11.46 27.40 -4.19
C ARG A 224 -10.48 28.26 -3.38
N PRO A 225 -10.45 28.21 -2.03
CA PRO A 225 -9.50 29.02 -1.25
C PRO A 225 -8.03 28.63 -1.50
N ARG A 226 -7.75 27.38 -1.92
CA ARG A 226 -6.40 26.85 -2.19
C ARG A 226 -5.92 27.06 -3.63
N THR A 227 -6.67 27.79 -4.45
CA THR A 227 -6.31 28.06 -5.86
C THR A 227 -4.95 28.72 -6.04
N LEU A 228 -4.54 29.58 -5.10
CA LEU A 228 -3.24 30.21 -5.13
C LEU A 228 -2.11 29.19 -4.98
N GLU A 229 -2.24 28.29 -4.00
CA GLU A 229 -1.28 27.19 -3.73
C GLU A 229 -1.18 26.24 -4.93
N ILE A 230 -2.30 25.92 -5.57
CA ILE A 230 -2.33 25.08 -6.78
C ILE A 230 -1.55 25.75 -7.92
N VAL A 231 -1.79 27.05 -8.16
CA VAL A 231 -1.06 27.79 -9.21
C VAL A 231 0.44 27.88 -8.89
N ASP A 232 0.80 28.04 -7.61
CA ASP A 232 2.20 28.01 -7.20
C ASP A 232 2.83 26.64 -7.39
N PHE A 233 2.09 25.57 -7.09
CA PHE A 233 2.55 24.20 -7.32
C PHE A 233 2.90 23.99 -8.80
N PHE A 234 1.99 24.34 -9.73
CA PHE A 234 2.26 24.24 -11.17
C PHE A 234 3.39 25.15 -11.65
N ARG A 235 3.64 26.29 -10.98
CA ARG A 235 4.76 27.15 -11.37
C ARG A 235 6.09 26.63 -10.85
N CYS A 236 6.13 26.16 -9.61
CA CYS A 236 7.36 25.75 -8.94
C CYS A 236 7.79 24.32 -9.29
N PHE A 237 6.84 23.44 -9.62
CA PHE A 237 7.10 22.02 -9.88
C PHE A 237 6.81 21.59 -11.33
N THR A 238 6.90 22.52 -12.29
CA THR A 238 6.90 22.18 -13.72
C THR A 238 8.26 22.48 -14.34
N VAL A 239 8.84 21.46 -14.98
CA VAL A 239 10.13 21.53 -15.66
C VAL A 239 9.93 21.17 -17.13
N ASP A 240 10.55 21.93 -18.02
CA ASP A 240 10.53 21.65 -19.46
C ASP A 240 11.67 20.67 -19.80
N VAL A 241 11.30 19.50 -20.31
CA VAL A 241 12.25 18.44 -20.68
C VAL A 241 12.30 18.33 -22.20
N ALA A 242 13.51 18.44 -22.75
CA ALA A 242 13.74 18.34 -24.18
C ALA A 242 13.18 17.01 -24.75
N GLY A 243 12.32 17.10 -25.75
CA GLY A 243 11.68 15.96 -26.41
C GLY A 243 10.38 15.45 -25.78
N VAL A 244 10.04 15.89 -24.56
CA VAL A 244 8.77 15.53 -23.89
C VAL A 244 7.88 16.76 -23.69
N GLY A 245 8.46 17.89 -23.28
CA GLY A 245 7.76 19.13 -22.94
C GLY A 245 7.64 19.34 -21.42
N ASP A 246 6.58 20.04 -21.01
CA ASP A 246 6.34 20.40 -19.60
C ASP A 246 5.89 19.18 -18.77
N VAL A 247 6.74 18.76 -17.83
CA VAL A 247 6.48 17.64 -16.92
C VAL A 247 6.55 18.05 -15.46
N CYS A 248 5.99 17.22 -14.59
CA CYS A 248 6.11 17.38 -13.14
C CYS A 248 7.56 17.17 -12.70
N SER A 249 8.11 18.09 -11.91
CA SER A 249 9.49 18.04 -11.42
C SER A 249 9.78 16.77 -10.60
N PHE A 250 8.81 16.33 -9.79
CA PHE A 250 8.91 15.08 -9.03
C PHE A 250 9.01 13.83 -9.93
N ALA A 251 8.42 13.87 -11.13
CA ALA A 251 8.47 12.76 -12.08
C ALA A 251 9.86 12.56 -12.72
N LEU A 252 10.78 13.52 -12.55
CA LEU A 252 12.18 13.35 -12.92
C LEU A 252 12.97 12.46 -11.94
N MET A 253 12.39 12.18 -10.76
CA MET A 253 13.00 11.35 -9.72
C MET A 253 14.41 11.84 -9.35
N ASP A 254 14.57 13.17 -9.26
CA ASP A 254 15.82 13.85 -8.91
C ASP A 254 15.98 13.89 -7.40
N VAL A 255 16.79 12.97 -6.86
CA VAL A 255 17.04 12.80 -5.41
C VAL A 255 17.68 14.06 -4.81
N SER A 256 18.46 14.80 -5.60
CA SER A 256 19.13 16.02 -5.11
C SER A 256 18.15 17.15 -4.82
N LYS A 257 17.04 17.22 -5.57
CA LYS A 257 16.03 18.28 -5.46
C LYS A 257 14.80 17.86 -4.66
N HIS A 258 14.34 16.62 -4.80
CA HIS A 258 13.08 16.15 -4.22
C HIS A 258 13.25 14.94 -3.30
N GLY A 259 14.48 14.54 -2.98
CA GLY A 259 14.75 13.46 -2.05
C GLY A 259 14.34 13.82 -0.61
N ASN A 260 14.08 12.79 0.18
CA ASN A 260 13.80 12.93 1.60
C ASN A 260 15.08 12.64 2.41
N GLN A 261 15.52 13.60 3.21
CA GLN A 261 16.76 13.48 4.00
C GLN A 261 16.77 12.26 4.92
N GLN A 262 15.60 11.86 5.44
CA GLN A 262 15.49 10.70 6.32
C GLN A 262 15.69 9.36 5.60
N TRP A 263 15.54 9.33 4.29
CA TRP A 263 15.62 8.13 3.46
C TRP A 263 16.97 7.99 2.75
N VAL A 264 17.56 9.13 2.39
CA VAL A 264 18.82 9.18 1.63
C VAL A 264 20.04 9.29 2.56
N GLY A 265 19.86 9.84 3.76
CA GLY A 265 20.95 10.12 4.70
C GLY A 265 21.59 11.51 4.51
N PRO A 266 22.47 11.93 5.43
CA PRO A 266 23.02 13.27 5.45
C PRO A 266 23.96 13.55 4.26
N GLY A 267 23.74 14.66 3.56
CA GLY A 267 24.67 15.17 2.53
C GLY A 267 24.19 15.04 1.08
N HIS A 268 23.14 14.28 0.81
CA HIS A 268 22.65 14.05 -0.56
C HIS A 268 21.62 15.07 -1.05
N THR A 269 20.97 15.78 -0.13
CA THR A 269 19.83 16.65 -0.45
C THR A 269 19.92 17.96 0.35
N LYS A 270 19.77 19.11 -0.32
CA LYS A 270 19.77 20.47 0.30
C LYS A 270 18.37 21.09 0.36
N THR A 271 17.34 20.25 0.34
CA THR A 271 15.97 20.65 0.03
C THR A 271 15.21 21.08 1.28
N ASP A 272 14.43 22.15 1.14
CA ASP A 272 13.44 22.60 2.13
C ASP A 272 12.27 21.60 2.24
N GLN A 273 11.62 21.53 3.41
CA GLN A 273 10.49 20.62 3.65
C GLN A 273 9.34 20.75 2.63
N VAL A 274 9.19 21.90 1.97
CA VAL A 274 8.13 22.14 0.96
C VAL A 274 8.46 21.51 -0.41
N GLN A 275 9.75 21.28 -0.70
CA GLN A 275 10.20 20.79 -1.99
C GLN A 275 10.52 19.29 -1.99
N GLN A 276 10.60 18.64 -0.82
CA GLN A 276 10.85 17.20 -0.72
C GLN A 276 9.58 16.39 -1.03
N ALA A 277 9.76 15.17 -1.55
CA ALA A 277 8.69 14.20 -1.60
C ALA A 277 8.56 13.47 -0.25
N GLU A 278 7.31 13.23 0.18
CA GLU A 278 7.02 12.50 1.42
C GLU A 278 7.18 10.97 1.23
N ASP A 279 7.33 10.24 2.34
CA ASP A 279 7.35 8.77 2.42
C ASP A 279 8.35 8.07 1.47
N GLY A 280 9.51 8.68 1.19
CA GLY A 280 10.54 8.10 0.33
C GLY A 280 10.09 7.93 -1.13
N LYS A 281 9.10 8.72 -1.58
CA LYS A 281 8.47 8.54 -2.89
C LYS A 281 9.44 8.72 -4.05
N THR A 282 10.38 9.66 -3.96
CA THR A 282 11.38 9.90 -5.01
C THR A 282 12.32 8.69 -5.15
N GLU A 283 12.83 8.17 -4.03
CA GLU A 283 13.82 7.10 -3.94
C GLU A 283 13.23 5.78 -4.40
N LEU A 284 12.07 5.40 -3.85
CA LEU A 284 11.38 4.16 -4.23
C LEU A 284 10.92 4.20 -5.68
N SER A 285 10.48 5.36 -6.20
CA SER A 285 10.12 5.51 -7.61
C SER A 285 11.32 5.35 -8.53
N LEU A 286 12.47 5.92 -8.16
CA LEU A 286 13.70 5.82 -8.92
C LEU A 286 14.15 4.35 -9.04
N ILE A 287 14.18 3.64 -7.91
CA ILE A 287 14.54 2.21 -7.87
C ILE A 287 13.56 1.41 -8.73
N HIS A 288 12.25 1.60 -8.53
CA HIS A 288 11.20 0.92 -9.30
C HIS A 288 11.37 1.15 -10.81
N PHE A 289 11.53 2.40 -11.24
CA PHE A 289 11.63 2.75 -12.65
C PHE A 289 12.89 2.18 -13.29
N LYS A 290 14.03 2.22 -12.60
CA LYS A 290 15.30 1.64 -13.08
C LYS A 290 15.24 0.11 -13.18
N MET A 291 14.54 -0.56 -12.27
CA MET A 291 14.35 -2.00 -12.30
C MET A 291 13.42 -2.45 -13.43
N MET A 292 12.36 -1.69 -13.69
CA MET A 292 11.43 -1.97 -14.79
C MET A 292 12.01 -1.63 -16.16
N ASN A 293 12.92 -0.65 -16.22
CA ASN A 293 13.56 -0.17 -17.45
C ASN A 293 15.11 -0.25 -17.34
N PRO A 294 15.73 -1.42 -17.52
CA PRO A 294 17.18 -1.59 -17.29
C PRO A 294 18.08 -0.71 -18.16
N HIS A 295 17.70 -0.48 -19.41
CA HIS A 295 18.46 0.35 -20.37
C HIS A 295 18.37 1.85 -20.10
N TRP A 296 17.44 2.29 -19.23
CA TRP A 296 17.32 3.70 -18.90
C TRP A 296 18.45 4.14 -17.97
N VAL A 297 19.14 5.22 -18.30
CA VAL A 297 20.22 5.79 -17.48
C VAL A 297 19.66 6.98 -16.68
N PRO A 298 19.67 6.94 -15.34
CA PRO A 298 19.23 8.06 -14.53
C PRO A 298 20.20 9.25 -14.64
N PRO A 299 19.74 10.49 -14.39
CA PRO A 299 20.62 11.65 -14.29
C PRO A 299 21.72 11.45 -13.23
N ASP A 300 22.90 12.07 -13.43
CA ASP A 300 24.08 11.93 -12.57
C ASP A 300 23.82 11.93 -11.04
N PRO A 301 23.05 12.87 -10.45
CA PRO A 301 22.80 12.84 -9.00
C PRO A 301 22.02 11.60 -8.56
N SER A 302 21.00 11.21 -9.32
CA SER A 302 20.19 10.03 -9.07
C SER A 302 20.97 8.73 -9.33
N ASN A 303 21.91 8.75 -10.29
CA ASN A 303 22.77 7.59 -10.56
C ASN A 303 23.74 7.34 -9.39
N ARG A 304 24.33 8.40 -8.80
CA ARG A 304 25.21 8.27 -7.62
C ARG A 304 24.47 7.63 -6.44
N PHE A 305 23.29 8.14 -6.11
CA PHE A 305 22.45 7.54 -5.07
C PHE A 305 22.17 6.06 -5.34
N PHE A 306 21.84 5.73 -6.58
CA PHE A 306 21.55 4.34 -6.95
C PHE A 306 22.79 3.43 -6.86
N ASP A 307 23.98 3.92 -7.21
CA ASP A 307 25.22 3.17 -7.09
C ASP A 307 25.66 3.01 -5.63
N GLU A 308 25.50 4.03 -4.79
CA GLU A 308 25.69 3.95 -3.33
C GLU A 308 24.71 2.96 -2.69
N PHE A 309 23.45 2.97 -3.12
CA PHE A 309 22.44 1.99 -2.68
C PHE A 309 22.89 0.56 -3.01
N LYS A 310 23.39 0.30 -4.22
CA LYS A 310 23.94 -1.03 -4.56
C LYS A 310 25.14 -1.39 -3.69
N GLU A 311 26.05 -0.45 -3.47
CA GLU A 311 27.24 -0.69 -2.64
C GLU A 311 26.85 -1.02 -1.19
N GLN A 312 25.84 -0.34 -0.64
CA GLN A 312 25.29 -0.65 0.68
C GLN A 312 24.71 -2.08 0.73
N VAL A 313 23.98 -2.50 -0.31
CA VAL A 313 23.43 -3.86 -0.38
C VAL A 313 24.56 -4.91 -0.50
N ILE A 314 25.57 -4.66 -1.34
CA ILE A 314 26.71 -5.57 -1.52
C ILE A 314 27.49 -5.70 -0.21
N THR A 315 27.79 -4.59 0.45
CA THR A 315 28.47 -4.56 1.75
C THR A 315 27.66 -5.29 2.82
N ALA A 316 26.34 -5.06 2.88
CA ALA A 316 25.46 -5.74 3.83
C ALA A 316 25.36 -7.25 3.58
N ARG A 317 25.45 -7.69 2.31
CA ARG A 317 25.50 -9.10 1.90
C ARG A 317 26.84 -9.76 2.23
N ALA A 318 27.95 -9.01 2.19
CA ALA A 318 29.31 -9.51 2.40
C ALA A 318 29.71 -9.65 3.89
N ALA A 319 28.87 -9.21 4.83
CA ALA A 319 29.09 -9.34 6.26
C ALA A 319 28.17 -10.40 6.93
N PRO A 320 28.35 -11.71 6.63
CA PRO A 320 27.58 -12.79 7.23
C PRO A 320 27.97 -12.94 8.71
N GLY A 321 27.08 -12.58 9.63
CA GLY A 321 27.29 -12.79 11.09
C GLY A 321 26.72 -11.70 11.99
N GLN A 322 26.44 -10.51 11.47
CA GLN A 322 25.68 -9.47 12.16
C GLN A 322 24.26 -9.39 11.58
N MET A 323 23.25 -9.11 12.42
CA MET A 323 21.86 -8.94 11.99
C MET A 323 21.71 -7.63 11.19
N ASN A 324 22.12 -7.70 9.92
CA ASN A 324 22.17 -6.56 9.00
C ASN A 324 20.81 -6.35 8.32
N ALA A 325 20.59 -5.13 7.82
CA ALA A 325 19.33 -4.74 7.18
C ALA A 325 18.94 -5.68 6.01
N TYR A 326 19.93 -6.16 5.27
CA TYR A 326 19.74 -7.09 4.17
C TYR A 326 19.14 -8.44 4.61
N TYR A 327 19.67 -9.05 5.68
CA TYR A 327 19.15 -10.32 6.18
C TYR A 327 17.78 -10.17 6.84
N SER A 328 17.50 -9.05 7.51
CA SER A 328 16.14 -8.72 8.00
C SER A 328 15.13 -8.68 6.84
N SER A 329 15.54 -8.06 5.73
CA SER A 329 14.72 -7.93 4.52
C SER A 329 14.52 -9.27 3.80
N LEU A 330 15.56 -10.10 3.70
CA LEU A 330 15.46 -11.46 3.15
C LEU A 330 14.55 -12.34 4.01
N ASN A 331 14.69 -12.31 5.33
CA ASN A 331 13.81 -13.05 6.24
C ASN A 331 12.37 -12.59 6.04
N SER A 332 12.12 -11.28 5.95
CA SER A 332 10.79 -10.75 5.64
C SER A 332 10.26 -11.24 4.28
N LEU A 333 11.13 -11.36 3.27
CA LEU A 333 10.76 -11.88 1.94
C LEU A 333 10.40 -13.37 1.95
N THR A 334 11.07 -14.21 2.76
CA THR A 334 10.73 -15.65 2.89
C THR A 334 9.27 -15.87 3.25
N THR A 335 8.71 -14.94 4.01
CA THR A 335 7.36 -15.03 4.54
C THR A 335 6.27 -14.69 3.52
N MET A 336 6.66 -14.20 2.34
CA MET A 336 5.73 -13.80 1.28
C MET A 336 5.14 -14.97 0.50
N GLY A 337 5.63 -16.20 0.73
CA GLY A 337 5.07 -17.43 0.17
C GLY A 337 6.16 -18.46 -0.17
N SER A 338 5.75 -19.69 -0.47
CA SER A 338 6.66 -20.79 -0.78
C SER A 338 7.62 -20.49 -1.93
N LYS A 339 7.17 -19.77 -2.96
CA LYS A 339 7.99 -19.30 -4.09
C LYS A 339 9.10 -18.34 -3.68
N TYR A 340 8.80 -17.40 -2.78
CA TYR A 340 9.81 -16.45 -2.30
C TYR A 340 10.75 -17.11 -1.28
N ALA A 341 10.22 -18.02 -0.45
CA ALA A 341 11.02 -18.83 0.46
C ALA A 341 12.04 -19.71 -0.28
N SER A 342 11.65 -20.35 -1.39
CA SER A 342 12.59 -21.15 -2.20
C SER A 342 13.68 -20.28 -2.83
N LEU A 343 13.32 -19.10 -3.34
CA LEU A 343 14.30 -18.12 -3.82
C LEU A 343 15.29 -17.71 -2.72
N VAL A 344 14.82 -17.30 -1.55
CA VAL A 344 15.70 -16.88 -0.46
C VAL A 344 16.58 -18.04 0.05
N ASN A 345 16.05 -19.26 0.12
CA ASN A 345 16.83 -20.44 0.48
C ASN A 345 17.94 -20.72 -0.54
N SER A 346 17.68 -20.53 -1.83
CA SER A 346 18.72 -20.65 -2.87
C SER A 346 19.83 -19.60 -2.71
N ILE A 347 19.47 -18.37 -2.33
CA ILE A 347 20.44 -17.30 -2.04
C ILE A 347 21.30 -17.70 -0.85
N HIS A 348 20.70 -18.18 0.25
CA HIS A 348 21.45 -18.68 1.40
C HIS A 348 22.36 -19.86 1.05
N GLN A 349 21.91 -20.78 0.19
CA GLN A 349 22.68 -21.96 -0.20
C GLN A 349 23.87 -21.61 -1.11
N SER A 350 23.71 -20.64 -2.01
CA SER A 350 24.82 -20.12 -2.86
C SER A 350 25.97 -19.51 -2.04
N GLN A 351 25.69 -18.99 -0.84
CA GLN A 351 26.70 -18.39 0.04
C GLN A 351 27.60 -19.40 0.77
N HIS A 352 27.19 -20.67 0.86
CA HIS A 352 27.91 -21.71 1.60
C HIS A 352 28.84 -22.58 0.74
N LEU A 353 28.95 -22.30 -0.56
CA LEU A 353 29.93 -22.97 -1.43
C LEU A 353 31.31 -22.29 -1.26
N PRO A 354 32.36 -23.02 -0.85
CA PRO A 354 33.70 -22.45 -0.82
C PRO A 354 34.12 -22.08 -2.25
N ALA A 355 34.67 -20.87 -2.42
CA ALA A 355 35.21 -20.36 -3.68
C ALA A 355 36.36 -21.26 -4.17
N GLY A 356 36.04 -22.34 -4.86
CA GLY A 356 37.04 -23.35 -5.25
C GLY A 356 36.45 -24.69 -5.68
N SER A 357 35.49 -24.71 -6.60
CA SER A 357 35.10 -25.85 -7.47
C SER A 357 33.79 -25.44 -8.17
N THR A 358 33.57 -25.47 -9.48
CA THR A 358 34.21 -26.18 -10.59
C THR A 358 33.84 -25.41 -11.85
N SER A 359 34.80 -25.11 -12.72
CA SER A 359 34.51 -24.71 -14.09
C SER A 359 34.03 -25.96 -14.83
N MET A 360 32.73 -26.03 -15.16
CA MET A 360 32.18 -27.03 -16.06
C MET A 360 31.56 -26.31 -17.25
N THR A 361 32.35 -26.17 -18.30
CA THR A 361 31.89 -25.89 -19.66
C THR A 361 30.83 -26.92 -20.05
N LEU A 362 29.61 -26.49 -20.38
CA LEU A 362 28.61 -27.36 -21.01
C LEU A 362 28.30 -26.90 -22.44
N SER A 363 28.59 -27.85 -23.33
CA SER A 363 28.43 -27.86 -24.78
C SER A 363 27.03 -27.49 -25.25
N SER A 364 27.00 -26.79 -26.39
CA SER A 364 25.93 -26.77 -27.40
C SER A 364 25.11 -28.06 -27.43
N TYR A 365 23.80 -27.96 -27.27
CA TYR A 365 22.87 -29.03 -27.65
C TYR A 365 21.64 -28.47 -28.37
N ASN A 366 21.25 -29.24 -29.40
CA ASN A 366 20.44 -28.88 -30.55
C ASN A 366 19.00 -28.44 -30.25
N LYS A 367 18.56 -27.46 -31.05
CA LYS A 367 17.18 -27.32 -31.51
C LYS A 367 16.73 -28.65 -32.11
N ASP A 368 15.66 -29.23 -31.59
CA ASP A 368 14.50 -29.74 -32.34
C ASP A 368 13.66 -30.65 -31.44
N HIS A 369 12.33 -30.58 -31.63
CA HIS A 369 11.24 -31.26 -30.91
C HIS A 369 10.68 -30.54 -29.66
N LEU A 370 9.66 -29.70 -29.84
CA LEU A 370 8.26 -30.17 -29.74
C LEU A 370 7.29 -29.07 -30.19
N ARG A 371 6.56 -29.37 -31.26
CA ARG A 371 5.48 -28.57 -31.84
C ARG A 371 4.16 -28.93 -31.14
N MET A 372 3.32 -27.90 -30.93
CA MET A 372 1.86 -27.92 -30.74
C MET A 372 1.26 -28.42 -29.41
N LYS A 373 0.70 -27.47 -28.65
CA LYS A 373 -0.75 -27.41 -28.41
C LYS A 373 -1.17 -25.97 -28.13
N GLY A 374 -2.13 -25.48 -28.92
CA GLY A 374 -2.57 -24.10 -28.91
C GLY A 374 -3.37 -23.72 -27.67
N GLY A 375 -3.13 -22.50 -27.21
CA GLY A 375 -3.97 -21.74 -26.28
C GLY A 375 -3.64 -20.27 -26.50
N LEU A 376 -4.63 -19.50 -26.95
CA LEU A 376 -4.54 -18.07 -27.20
C LEU A 376 -4.13 -17.35 -25.90
N SER A 377 -2.85 -16.98 -25.79
CA SER A 377 -2.39 -15.94 -24.87
C SER A 377 -1.90 -14.79 -25.73
N HIS A 378 -2.68 -13.70 -25.74
CA HIS A 378 -2.19 -12.40 -26.18
C HIS A 378 -1.17 -11.92 -25.13
N ALA A 379 0.08 -12.31 -25.30
CA ALA A 379 1.21 -11.62 -24.71
C ALA A 379 1.79 -10.72 -25.80
N GLU A 380 1.25 -9.52 -25.94
CA GLU A 380 1.91 -8.46 -26.70
C GLU A 380 3.04 -7.91 -25.83
N GLY A 381 4.25 -8.38 -26.09
CA GLY A 381 5.50 -7.87 -25.51
C GLY A 381 6.68 -8.56 -26.20
N PRO A 382 7.77 -7.84 -26.55
CA PRO A 382 8.86 -8.45 -27.30
C PRO A 382 9.63 -9.44 -26.42
N PRO A 383 10.10 -10.58 -26.97
CA PRO A 383 10.93 -11.52 -26.23
C PRO A 383 12.37 -10.99 -26.24
N TYR A 384 12.78 -10.25 -25.22
CA TYR A 384 14.18 -9.84 -25.06
C TYR A 384 14.89 -10.76 -24.08
N LEU A 385 15.92 -11.40 -24.62
CA LEU A 385 16.96 -12.17 -23.94
C LEU A 385 17.58 -11.34 -22.80
N VAL A 386 17.76 -12.03 -21.66
CA VAL A 386 18.44 -11.55 -20.46
C VAL A 386 19.93 -11.44 -20.78
N GLN A 387 20.42 -10.24 -21.09
CA GLN A 387 21.87 -10.01 -21.17
C GLN A 387 22.34 -8.70 -20.52
N ASP A 388 21.48 -7.67 -20.39
CA ASP A 388 21.88 -6.35 -19.86
C ASP A 388 20.98 -5.81 -18.71
N ALA A 389 20.27 -6.69 -17.99
CA ALA A 389 19.66 -6.31 -16.72
C ALA A 389 20.71 -6.33 -15.61
N LEU A 390 20.56 -5.42 -14.63
CA LEU A 390 21.33 -5.37 -13.38
C LEU A 390 21.74 -6.76 -12.88
N PRO A 391 22.90 -6.92 -12.21
CA PRO A 391 23.10 -8.08 -11.34
C PRO A 391 21.92 -8.08 -10.38
N SER A 392 20.97 -8.99 -10.58
CA SER A 392 19.79 -9.03 -9.72
C SER A 392 20.30 -9.26 -8.31
N LEU A 393 19.72 -8.53 -7.35
CA LEU A 393 20.06 -8.64 -5.94
C LEU A 393 19.91 -10.08 -5.45
N THR A 394 19.13 -10.88 -6.16
CA THR A 394 18.96 -12.31 -5.94
C THR A 394 19.91 -13.18 -6.80
N THR A 395 20.22 -12.85 -8.06
CA THR A 395 20.70 -13.87 -9.02
C THR A 395 22.19 -13.91 -9.40
N ASN A 396 23.13 -13.22 -8.74
CA ASN A 396 24.50 -13.25 -9.26
C ASN A 396 25.14 -14.65 -9.37
N GLU A 397 24.64 -15.66 -8.64
CA GLU A 397 25.11 -17.05 -8.75
C GLU A 397 23.98 -18.06 -8.39
N ILE A 398 22.78 -17.94 -8.98
CA ILE A 398 21.70 -18.93 -8.73
C ILE A 398 21.75 -20.06 -9.76
N ASP A 399 21.88 -21.27 -9.25
CA ASP A 399 21.80 -22.54 -9.98
C ASP A 399 20.45 -22.64 -10.72
N VAL A 400 20.53 -22.90 -12.03
CA VAL A 400 19.45 -22.78 -13.04
C VAL A 400 18.20 -23.62 -12.71
N HIS A 401 18.31 -24.59 -11.81
CA HIS A 401 17.23 -25.50 -11.44
C HIS A 401 16.15 -24.91 -10.51
N SER A 402 16.41 -23.82 -9.77
CA SER A 402 15.43 -23.20 -8.84
C SER A 402 14.64 -22.03 -9.42
N VAL A 403 15.15 -21.44 -10.52
CA VAL A 403 14.55 -20.28 -11.22
C VAL A 403 13.45 -20.70 -12.21
N GLN A 404 13.32 -22.01 -12.46
CA GLN A 404 12.41 -22.56 -13.49
C GLN A 404 10.91 -22.35 -13.18
N GLU A 405 10.53 -21.98 -11.95
CA GLU A 405 9.13 -21.81 -11.54
C GLU A 405 8.62 -20.36 -11.52
N LEU A 406 9.49 -19.35 -11.51
CA LEU A 406 9.05 -17.94 -11.47
C LEU A 406 9.10 -17.31 -12.86
N ASN A 407 7.99 -16.69 -13.23
CA ASN A 407 7.95 -15.86 -14.42
C ASN A 407 8.93 -14.68 -14.26
N PRO A 408 9.57 -14.19 -15.34
CA PRO A 408 10.50 -13.06 -15.27
C PRO A 408 9.91 -11.81 -14.58
N MET A 409 8.60 -11.58 -14.70
CA MET A 409 7.90 -10.50 -13.99
C MET A 409 7.79 -10.73 -12.48
N GLU A 410 7.60 -11.98 -12.04
CA GLU A 410 7.56 -12.31 -10.61
C GLU A 410 8.96 -12.16 -9.97
N LEU A 411 10.02 -12.49 -10.71
CA LEU A 411 11.39 -12.27 -10.25
C LEU A 411 11.72 -10.78 -10.08
N ARG A 412 11.36 -9.94 -11.06
CA ARG A 412 11.51 -8.48 -10.93
C ARG A 412 10.71 -7.90 -9.77
N ALA A 413 9.50 -8.43 -9.54
CA ALA A 413 8.70 -8.04 -8.38
C ALA A 413 9.39 -8.44 -7.07
N ALA A 414 9.97 -9.64 -6.99
CA ALA A 414 10.73 -10.10 -5.82
C ALA A 414 11.92 -9.19 -5.51
N ASP A 415 12.70 -8.85 -6.54
CA ASP A 415 13.86 -7.96 -6.39
C ASP A 415 13.41 -6.56 -5.92
N MET A 416 12.29 -6.06 -6.44
CA MET A 416 11.77 -4.74 -6.05
C MET A 416 11.25 -4.77 -4.61
N SER A 417 10.51 -5.82 -4.23
CA SER A 417 10.04 -6.03 -2.87
C SER A 417 11.20 -6.11 -1.88
N LEU A 418 12.28 -6.80 -2.24
CA LEU A 418 13.51 -6.86 -1.44
C LEU A 418 14.17 -5.48 -1.32
N SER A 419 14.27 -4.74 -2.43
CA SER A 419 14.86 -3.40 -2.46
C SER A 419 14.06 -2.42 -1.61
N ALA A 420 12.74 -2.48 -1.68
CA ALA A 420 11.84 -1.66 -0.86
C ALA A 420 11.99 -2.00 0.62
N LEU A 421 11.94 -3.28 0.99
CA LEU A 421 12.14 -3.73 2.38
C LEU A 421 13.50 -3.31 2.93
N PHE A 422 14.55 -3.44 2.13
CA PHE A 422 15.89 -3.02 2.51
C PHE A 422 15.98 -1.52 2.76
N LEU A 423 15.44 -0.70 1.85
CA LEU A 423 15.43 0.75 2.02
C LEU A 423 14.64 1.17 3.27
N HIS A 424 13.50 0.52 3.51
CA HIS A 424 12.68 0.70 4.71
C HIS A 424 13.46 0.36 5.99
N GLU A 425 14.18 -0.74 6.02
CA GLU A 425 14.96 -1.18 7.18
C GLU A 425 16.18 -0.26 7.43
N VAL A 426 16.83 0.24 6.38
CA VAL A 426 17.90 1.24 6.49
C VAL A 426 17.35 2.54 7.08
N HIS A 427 16.19 2.99 6.58
CA HIS A 427 15.49 4.17 7.10
C HIS A 427 15.11 4.00 8.57
N ASP A 428 14.49 2.88 8.95
CA ASP A 428 14.06 2.62 10.32
C ASP A 428 15.26 2.67 11.30
N ARG A 429 16.40 2.06 10.91
CA ARG A 429 17.66 2.12 11.69
C ARG A 429 18.22 3.54 11.80
N TYR A 430 18.14 4.32 10.73
CA TYR A 430 18.58 5.72 10.74
C TYR A 430 17.74 6.53 11.73
N ILE A 431 16.42 6.42 11.68
CA ILE A 431 15.51 7.10 12.62
C ILE A 431 15.77 6.68 14.07
N ASP A 432 15.96 5.39 14.34
CA ASP A 432 16.24 4.91 15.69
C ASP A 432 17.61 5.39 16.21
N SER A 433 18.61 5.48 15.33
CA SER A 433 19.91 6.05 15.69
C SER A 433 19.80 7.55 16.02
N ALA A 434 19.03 8.31 15.25
CA ALA A 434 18.79 9.73 15.48
C ALA A 434 18.00 9.98 16.77
N ARG A 435 16.99 9.15 17.07
CA ARG A 435 16.25 9.18 18.35
C ARG A 435 17.17 8.92 19.53
N THR A 436 18.07 7.94 19.41
CA THR A 436 19.02 7.60 20.46
C THR A 436 20.01 8.74 20.73
N GLN A 437 20.52 9.39 19.67
CA GLN A 437 21.40 10.55 19.79
C GLN A 437 20.70 11.77 20.41
N ASN A 438 19.44 12.04 20.05
CA ASN A 438 18.65 13.12 20.65
C ASN A 438 18.34 12.85 22.13
N ASN A 439 18.05 11.61 22.51
CA ASN A 439 17.84 11.25 23.91
C ASN A 439 19.14 11.32 24.73
N GLN A 440 20.29 11.03 24.13
CA GLN A 440 21.62 11.18 24.77
C GLN A 440 22.13 12.63 24.84
N SER A 441 21.50 13.57 24.14
CA SER A 441 21.77 15.02 24.27
C SER A 441 20.80 15.73 25.24
N GLN A 442 19.85 14.99 25.85
CA GLN A 442 19.03 15.42 26.98
C GLN A 442 19.23 14.62 28.31
N PRO A 443 20.43 14.17 28.71
CA PRO A 443 20.69 13.89 30.12
C PRO A 443 21.25 15.17 30.75
N ILE A 444 20.86 15.45 32.00
CA ILE A 444 21.24 16.61 32.83
C ILE A 444 20.29 17.82 32.70
N LEU A 445 19.04 17.66 33.13
CA LEU A 445 18.30 18.70 33.86
C LEU A 445 17.30 18.07 34.85
N GLN A 446 17.63 16.91 35.42
CA GLN A 446 16.78 16.22 36.39
C GLN A 446 17.55 15.66 37.59
N ASN A 447 18.66 16.31 37.96
CA ASN A 447 19.45 15.98 39.17
C ASN A 447 20.00 17.24 39.87
N VAL A 448 19.22 18.32 39.94
CA VAL A 448 19.46 19.43 40.89
C VAL A 448 18.12 19.84 41.51
N GLU A 449 17.48 18.90 42.20
CA GLU A 449 16.38 19.20 43.13
C GLU A 449 16.42 18.14 44.25
N ASN A 450 17.53 18.11 44.98
CA ASN A 450 17.65 17.43 46.28
C ASN A 450 18.86 18.03 47.01
N GLY A 451 18.63 19.14 47.70
CA GLY A 451 19.65 19.85 48.47
C GLY A 451 19.16 21.21 48.93
N ASN A 452 18.44 21.22 50.05
CA ASN A 452 18.15 22.32 50.97
C ASN A 452 18.67 23.71 50.61
N GLU A 453 17.77 24.68 50.47
CA GLU A 453 17.79 25.93 51.26
C GLU A 453 16.41 26.61 51.18
N GLU A 454 15.91 27.03 52.35
CA GLU A 454 14.66 27.75 52.54
C GLU A 454 14.74 29.14 51.91
N ASP A 455 13.72 29.56 51.15
CA ASP A 455 13.45 30.99 50.94
C ASP A 455 11.94 31.24 50.75
N PRO A 456 11.27 32.02 51.63
CA PRO A 456 9.82 32.13 51.66
C PRO A 456 9.34 33.40 50.94
N LEU A 457 9.12 33.39 49.62
CA LEU A 457 8.57 34.59 48.95
C LEU A 457 7.98 34.37 47.54
N LEU A 458 7.21 33.31 47.29
CA LEU A 458 6.42 33.19 46.04
C LEU A 458 5.05 32.54 46.25
N ASP A 459 4.26 33.10 47.19
CA ASP A 459 2.83 32.79 47.37
C ASP A 459 1.91 33.96 46.92
N ILE A 460 2.33 34.71 45.89
CA ILE A 460 1.53 35.81 45.34
C ILE A 460 1.69 35.85 43.82
N ARG A 461 1.06 34.91 43.09
CA ARG A 461 0.68 35.08 41.66
C ARG A 461 -0.18 33.96 41.05
N ARG A 462 -0.90 33.15 41.85
CA ARG A 462 -2.03 32.34 41.37
C ARG A 462 -3.36 32.96 41.79
N ALA A 463 -3.65 34.13 41.24
CA ALA A 463 -5.00 34.66 41.15
C ALA A 463 -5.01 35.59 39.92
N ASN A 464 -6.07 35.49 39.12
CA ASN A 464 -6.32 36.17 37.83
C ASN A 464 -5.70 35.40 36.65
N TYR A 465 -6.43 34.81 35.70
CA TYR A 465 -7.72 35.19 35.13
C TYR A 465 -8.50 33.94 34.66
N VAL A 466 -9.69 33.76 35.24
CA VAL A 466 -10.88 33.25 34.53
C VAL A 466 -11.74 34.49 34.28
N ASN A 467 -11.95 34.80 33.00
CA ASN A 467 -13.21 35.29 32.42
C ASN A 467 -13.04 35.45 30.92
#